data_AF-A0A2A4VZ01-F1
#
_entry.id   AF-A0A2A4VZ01-F1
#
_cell.length_a   1.000
_cell.length_b   1.000
_cell.length_c   1.000
_cell.angle_alpha   90.00
_cell.angle_beta   90.00
_cell.angle_gamma   90.00
#
_symmetry.space_group_name_H-M   'P 1'
#
loop_
_entity.id
_entity.type
_entity.pdbx_description
1 polymer ?
#
loop_
_entity_poly.entity_id
_entity_poly.type
_entity_poly.pdbx_seq_one_letter_code
_entity_poly.pdbx_strand_id
1 'polypeptide(L)'
;MHTLVKITALSLVFALAACGSDDDKKDKAENDTLAETSADTEKANDAMSDTATDANQAYLDENKTKDGVKVTESGLQYRVITKGDGATPGVGDTVEVHYAGRTIDGAEFDSSYKRGESIEFAVTGVIAGWTEALQLMKVGDKFELVIPSGLAYGDAGAGAAIPGGATLIFDVELLNVVDNSAREAAAAAAAAAAAAEAAKLDTFKETQAAFLAENAKEDGVTVTESGLQFKVITEGTGASPTKEDFVEVHYAGRTIDGNEFDSSYKRGAPNIFPAGRLIKGWTEALTMMKVGAKWQLMIPSDIGYGDRGAGQDIPPGAALVFDVELLGVKTEEEAEEAEKAAREAQINQFKEGQAEYLEENSTADGVTVTESGLQYKVIEEGKGDHPTATSEVTVHYSGTLIDGTQFDSSYSRGAPASFPLNGVIPGWTEGLQLMKPGGKFEFTIPFFLGYGEGGSRSIPPYATLIFSVELISIDS
;
A
#
# COMPACT_ATOMS: atom_id res chain seq x y z
N MET A 1 19.00 -2.74 -7.26
CA MET A 1 18.85 -3.91 -6.37
C MET A 1 17.91 -3.52 -5.24
N HIS A 2 16.62 -3.83 -5.40
CA HIS A 2 15.61 -3.72 -4.36
C HIS A 2 15.66 -5.02 -3.55
N THR A 3 15.89 -4.94 -2.24
CA THR A 3 15.59 -6.06 -1.34
C THR A 3 14.58 -5.60 -0.31
N LEU A 4 13.41 -6.20 -0.47
CA LEU A 4 12.17 -6.09 0.30
C LEU A 4 12.43 -6.48 1.77
N VAL A 5 12.18 -5.57 2.71
CA VAL A 5 12.10 -5.91 4.14
C VAL A 5 10.64 -6.31 4.42
N LYS A 6 10.43 -7.60 4.69
CA LYS A 6 9.14 -8.13 5.14
C LYS A 6 8.93 -7.73 6.61
N ILE A 7 7.97 -6.86 6.86
CA ILE A 7 7.41 -6.62 8.19
C ILE A 7 6.36 -7.70 8.43
N THR A 8 6.65 -8.66 9.32
CA THR A 8 5.64 -9.61 9.80
C THR A 8 5.07 -9.08 11.11
N ALA A 9 3.92 -8.42 11.01
CA ALA A 9 3.09 -8.09 12.17
C ALA A 9 2.40 -9.39 12.66
N LEU A 10 2.63 -9.76 13.92
CA LEU A 10 1.89 -10.85 14.55
C LEU A 10 0.68 -10.23 15.28
N SER A 11 -0.44 -10.19 14.58
CA SER A 11 -1.74 -9.78 15.10
C SER A 11 -2.30 -10.83 16.05
N LEU A 12 -2.68 -10.39 17.26
CA LEU A 12 -3.44 -11.13 18.25
C LEU A 12 -4.90 -11.24 17.77
N VAL A 13 -5.42 -12.45 17.54
CA VAL A 13 -6.84 -12.67 17.25
C VAL A 13 -7.50 -13.37 18.44
N PHE A 14 -8.46 -12.68 19.04
CA PHE A 14 -9.45 -13.23 19.97
C PHE A 14 -10.53 -13.96 19.16
N ALA A 15 -10.91 -15.18 19.56
CA ALA A 15 -12.18 -15.77 19.17
C ALA A 15 -12.79 -16.55 20.34
N LEU A 16 -14.00 -16.10 20.72
CA LEU A 16 -14.90 -16.71 21.69
C LEU A 16 -15.60 -17.94 21.08
N ALA A 17 -15.99 -18.87 21.96
CA ALA A 17 -16.66 -20.15 21.68
C ALA A 17 -18.09 -20.04 21.11
N ALA A 18 -18.53 -21.07 20.38
CA ALA A 18 -19.85 -21.73 20.54
C ALA A 18 -20.06 -22.98 19.64
N CYS A 19 -20.51 -24.06 20.29
CA CYS A 19 -21.45 -25.14 19.93
C CYS A 19 -21.44 -25.93 18.59
N GLY A 20 -21.39 -27.28 18.75
CA GLY A 20 -22.20 -28.33 18.08
C GLY A 20 -21.86 -28.65 16.61
N SER A 21 -21.92 -29.88 16.09
CA SER A 21 -22.34 -31.20 16.55
C SER A 21 -21.83 -32.27 15.54
N ASP A 22 -21.86 -33.53 15.97
CA ASP A 22 -21.97 -34.79 15.20
C ASP A 22 -20.75 -35.52 14.61
N ASP A 23 -20.60 -36.75 15.14
CA ASP A 23 -20.18 -38.04 14.53
C ASP A 23 -18.74 -38.19 13.99
N ASP A 24 -17.99 -39.27 14.20
CA ASP A 24 -18.27 -40.63 14.68
C ASP A 24 -16.93 -41.28 15.10
N LYS A 25 -16.97 -42.05 16.20
CA LYS A 25 -16.09 -43.19 16.58
C LYS A 25 -14.63 -43.23 16.12
N LYS A 26 -13.72 -43.13 17.10
CA LYS A 26 -12.81 -44.25 17.42
C LYS A 26 -12.18 -44.13 18.81
N ASP A 27 -12.06 -45.30 19.43
CA ASP A 27 -11.05 -45.66 20.42
C ASP A 27 -11.26 -45.23 21.89
N LYS A 28 -12.17 -46.00 22.48
CA LYS A 28 -12.26 -46.36 23.90
C LYS A 28 -10.97 -47.04 24.37
N ALA A 29 -9.93 -46.27 24.70
CA ALA A 29 -8.74 -46.75 25.43
C ALA A 29 -7.88 -45.60 26.00
N GLU A 30 -8.44 -44.51 26.52
CA GLU A 30 -7.61 -43.39 26.98
C GLU A 30 -8.25 -42.53 28.08
N ASN A 31 -9.13 -43.11 28.91
CA ASN A 31 -9.83 -42.35 29.97
C ASN A 31 -9.66 -42.93 31.38
N ASP A 32 -8.52 -43.58 31.64
CA ASP A 32 -8.14 -44.01 33.00
C ASP A 32 -6.68 -43.63 33.36
N THR A 33 -6.02 -42.83 32.51
CA THR A 33 -4.62 -42.38 32.68
C THR A 33 -4.47 -40.85 32.69
N LEU A 34 -5.58 -40.11 32.78
CA LEU A 34 -5.62 -38.64 32.81
C LEU A 34 -6.05 -38.05 34.17
N ALA A 35 -6.64 -38.86 35.05
CA ALA A 35 -7.00 -38.44 36.41
C ALA A 35 -5.87 -38.66 37.42
N GLU A 36 -4.97 -39.62 37.19
CA GLU A 36 -3.80 -39.84 38.07
C GLU A 36 -2.57 -39.01 37.66
N THR A 37 -2.49 -38.52 36.43
CA THR A 37 -1.36 -37.68 35.95
C THR A 37 -1.55 -36.18 36.22
N SER A 38 -2.78 -35.71 36.45
CA SER A 38 -3.04 -34.31 36.83
C SER A 38 -2.75 -34.04 38.30
N ALA A 39 -3.05 -34.98 39.21
CA ALA A 39 -2.79 -34.83 40.64
C ALA A 39 -1.29 -34.95 41.02
N ASP A 40 -0.51 -35.74 40.28
CA ASP A 40 0.94 -35.84 40.49
C ASP A 40 1.73 -34.69 39.84
N THR A 41 1.22 -34.07 38.77
CA THR A 41 1.85 -32.87 38.17
C THR A 41 1.56 -31.61 38.99
N GLU A 42 0.38 -31.51 39.61
CA GLU A 42 0.01 -30.42 40.52
C GLU A 42 0.77 -30.51 41.85
N LYS A 43 0.96 -31.71 42.41
CA LYS A 43 1.82 -31.92 43.60
C LYS A 43 3.33 -31.80 43.32
N ALA A 44 3.79 -32.14 42.11
CA ALA A 44 5.19 -31.91 41.73
C ALA A 44 5.50 -30.43 41.48
N ASN A 45 4.53 -29.66 40.95
CA ASN A 45 4.65 -28.20 40.83
C ASN A 45 4.54 -27.47 42.18
N ASP A 46 3.66 -27.90 43.09
CA ASP A 46 3.61 -27.34 44.45
C ASP A 46 4.88 -27.65 45.26
N ALA A 47 5.42 -28.88 45.17
CA ALA A 47 6.66 -29.24 45.87
C ALA A 47 7.93 -28.62 45.27
N MET A 48 7.97 -28.38 43.94
CA MET A 48 9.02 -27.59 43.29
C MET A 48 8.87 -26.08 43.55
N SER A 49 7.65 -25.59 43.76
CA SER A 49 7.37 -24.19 44.15
C SER A 49 7.86 -23.87 45.56
N ASP A 50 7.60 -24.74 46.54
CA ASP A 50 8.03 -24.56 47.95
C ASP A 50 9.56 -24.67 48.12
N THR A 51 10.21 -25.58 47.39
CA THR A 51 11.69 -25.75 47.46
C THR A 51 12.44 -24.69 46.65
N ALA A 52 11.88 -24.22 45.53
CA ALA A 52 12.43 -23.09 44.80
C ALA A 52 12.29 -21.79 45.60
N THR A 53 11.20 -21.57 46.32
CA THR A 53 11.05 -20.37 47.18
C THR A 53 12.05 -20.36 48.35
N ASP A 54 12.32 -21.50 48.99
CA ASP A 54 13.35 -21.59 50.04
C ASP A 54 14.77 -21.30 49.50
N ALA A 55 15.13 -21.84 48.33
CA ALA A 55 16.42 -21.58 47.71
C ALA A 55 16.57 -20.11 47.27
N ASN A 56 15.52 -19.52 46.71
CA ASN A 56 15.47 -18.11 46.34
C ASN A 56 15.57 -17.20 47.57
N GLN A 57 14.85 -17.52 48.65
CA GLN A 57 14.90 -16.76 49.90
C GLN A 57 16.27 -16.89 50.57
N ALA A 58 16.86 -18.09 50.61
CA ALA A 58 18.21 -18.30 51.11
C ALA A 58 19.24 -17.52 50.29
N TYR A 59 19.10 -17.47 48.96
CA TYR A 59 19.96 -16.67 48.10
C TYR A 59 19.84 -15.18 48.42
N LEU A 60 18.63 -14.65 48.56
CA LEU A 60 18.39 -13.25 48.94
C LEU A 60 18.99 -12.94 50.31
N ASP A 61 18.84 -13.84 51.28
CA ASP A 61 19.37 -13.68 52.64
C ASP A 61 20.89 -13.74 52.71
N GLU A 62 21.53 -14.56 51.88
CA GLU A 62 22.97 -14.57 51.72
C GLU A 62 23.45 -13.33 50.98
N ASN A 63 22.82 -12.99 49.85
CA ASN A 63 23.27 -11.94 48.96
C ASN A 63 23.25 -10.56 49.63
N LYS A 64 22.24 -10.26 50.46
CA LYS A 64 22.17 -8.99 51.21
C LYS A 64 23.33 -8.78 52.19
N THR A 65 24.06 -9.84 52.56
CA THR A 65 25.23 -9.76 53.46
C THR A 65 26.55 -9.55 52.72
N LYS A 66 26.55 -9.66 51.38
CA LYS A 66 27.75 -9.48 50.56
C LYS A 66 28.17 -8.01 50.53
N ASP A 67 29.48 -7.80 50.49
CA ASP A 67 30.05 -6.46 50.44
C ASP A 67 29.57 -5.68 49.21
N GLY A 68 29.17 -4.42 49.44
CA GLY A 68 28.64 -3.53 48.40
C GLY A 68 27.19 -3.75 47.98
N VAL A 69 26.50 -4.78 48.50
CA VAL A 69 25.06 -5.01 48.23
C VAL A 69 24.22 -4.07 49.10
N LYS A 70 23.25 -3.42 48.46
CA LYS A 70 22.24 -2.57 49.09
C LYS A 70 20.86 -3.19 48.88
N VAL A 71 19.97 -3.01 49.86
CA VAL A 71 18.59 -3.50 49.81
C VAL A 71 17.64 -2.31 49.95
N THR A 72 16.68 -2.18 49.05
CA THR A 72 15.65 -1.14 49.10
C THR A 72 14.46 -1.61 49.95
N GLU A 73 13.51 -0.70 50.22
CA GLU A 73 12.31 -1.02 50.99
C GLU A 73 11.41 -2.06 50.32
N SER A 74 11.44 -2.13 48.98
CA SER A 74 10.67 -3.12 48.20
C SER A 74 11.29 -4.52 48.21
N GLY A 75 12.52 -4.66 48.71
CA GLY A 75 13.29 -5.90 48.72
C GLY A 75 14.18 -6.09 47.48
N LEU A 76 14.24 -5.14 46.55
CA LEU A 76 15.24 -5.13 45.48
C LEU A 76 16.64 -5.06 46.11
N GLN A 77 17.53 -5.97 45.71
CA GLN A 77 18.94 -5.89 46.07
C GLN A 77 19.76 -5.49 44.87
N TYR A 78 20.76 -4.63 45.08
CA TYR A 78 21.62 -4.19 44.00
C TYR A 78 23.04 -3.89 44.46
N ARG A 79 23.99 -3.99 43.53
CA ARG A 79 25.38 -3.60 43.72
C ARG A 79 25.84 -2.77 42.55
N VAL A 80 26.50 -1.65 42.83
CA VAL A 80 27.10 -0.79 41.82
C VAL A 80 28.43 -1.41 41.39
N ILE A 81 28.50 -1.89 40.14
CA ILE A 81 29.69 -2.49 39.54
C ILE A 81 30.57 -1.41 38.91
N THR A 82 29.96 -0.53 38.12
CA THR A 82 30.58 0.66 37.55
C THR A 82 29.73 1.85 37.91
N LYS A 83 30.37 2.94 38.34
CA LYS A 83 29.68 4.18 38.67
C LYS A 83 29.80 5.18 37.52
N GLY A 84 28.67 5.54 36.93
CA GLY A 84 28.48 6.66 36.02
C GLY A 84 28.21 7.96 36.76
N ASP A 85 28.32 9.06 36.03
CA ASP A 85 28.11 10.43 36.51
C ASP A 85 27.01 11.17 35.75
N GLY A 86 26.33 10.49 34.83
CA GLY A 86 25.29 11.08 33.99
C GLY A 86 23.93 11.27 34.69
N ALA A 87 22.92 11.55 33.86
CA ALA A 87 21.55 11.79 34.31
C ALA A 87 20.93 10.52 34.91
N THR A 88 20.05 10.71 35.88
CA THR A 88 19.21 9.64 36.44
C THR A 88 17.85 9.69 35.72
N PRO A 89 17.37 8.60 35.11
CA PRO A 89 16.09 8.59 34.40
C PRO A 89 14.92 8.69 35.38
N GLY A 90 13.89 9.44 34.98
CA GLY A 90 12.59 9.48 35.64
C GLY A 90 11.63 8.41 35.13
N VAL A 91 10.48 8.28 35.80
CA VAL A 91 9.44 7.28 35.48
C VAL A 91 8.93 7.36 34.03
N GLY A 92 8.88 8.55 33.42
CA GLY A 92 8.39 8.74 32.05
C GLY A 92 9.45 8.57 30.97
N ASP A 93 10.72 8.36 31.34
CA ASP A 93 11.81 8.38 30.38
C ASP A 93 11.90 7.07 29.58
N THR A 94 12.55 7.18 28.43
CA THR A 94 13.08 6.02 27.71
C THR A 94 14.57 5.94 27.95
N VAL A 95 15.06 4.74 28.23
CA VAL A 95 16.47 4.47 28.51
C VAL A 95 17.03 3.53 27.47
N GLU A 96 18.28 3.73 27.10
CA GLU A 96 19.05 2.78 26.30
C GLU A 96 19.94 1.97 27.25
N VAL A 97 19.86 0.64 27.17
CA VAL A 97 20.60 -0.24 28.07
C VAL A 97 21.27 -1.40 27.34
N HIS A 98 22.32 -1.93 27.97
CA HIS A 98 22.67 -3.32 27.81
C HIS A 98 22.31 -4.11 29.06
N TYR A 99 21.95 -5.39 28.89
CA TYR A 99 21.67 -6.27 30.00
C TYR A 99 21.96 -7.75 29.72
N ALA A 100 22.11 -8.51 30.79
CA ALA A 100 22.07 -9.97 30.80
C ALA A 100 21.31 -10.46 32.04
N GLY A 101 20.29 -11.29 31.82
CA GLY A 101 19.44 -11.86 32.87
C GLY A 101 19.68 -13.36 33.05
N ARG A 102 19.82 -13.79 34.31
CA ARG A 102 20.03 -15.19 34.71
C ARG A 102 19.23 -15.56 35.97
N THR A 103 18.95 -16.84 36.14
CA THR A 103 18.39 -17.37 37.40
C THR A 103 19.50 -17.53 38.47
N ILE A 104 19.12 -17.82 39.72
CA ILE A 104 20.08 -18.03 40.82
C ILE A 104 21.05 -19.20 40.57
N ASP A 105 20.65 -20.18 39.75
CA ASP A 105 21.49 -21.31 39.34
C ASP A 105 22.48 -20.93 38.22
N GLY A 106 22.45 -19.67 37.76
CA GLY A 106 23.32 -19.14 36.72
C GLY A 106 22.83 -19.39 35.30
N ALA A 107 21.64 -19.97 35.10
CA ALA A 107 21.07 -20.16 33.77
C ALA A 107 20.64 -18.81 33.17
N GLU A 108 21.31 -18.38 32.10
CA GLU A 108 20.96 -17.15 31.38
C GLU A 108 19.73 -17.36 30.50
N PHE A 109 18.73 -16.49 30.61
CA PHE A 109 17.48 -16.57 29.85
C PHE A 109 17.34 -15.45 28.81
N ASP A 110 18.00 -14.31 28.99
CA ASP A 110 17.95 -13.19 28.03
C ASP A 110 19.19 -12.28 28.13
N SER A 111 19.66 -11.75 27.00
CA SER A 111 20.85 -10.88 26.95
C SER A 111 20.90 -10.04 25.69
N SER A 112 21.06 -8.72 25.84
CA SER A 112 21.33 -7.80 24.73
C SER A 112 22.74 -8.01 24.17
N TYR A 113 23.70 -8.39 25.02
CA TYR A 113 25.09 -8.61 24.59
C TYR A 113 25.20 -9.76 23.59
N LYS A 114 24.38 -10.81 23.73
CA LYS A 114 24.31 -11.91 22.74
C LYS A 114 23.77 -11.45 21.38
N ARG A 115 22.94 -10.42 21.37
CA ARG A 115 22.38 -9.82 20.14
C ARG A 115 23.33 -8.80 19.51
N GLY A 116 24.33 -8.31 20.25
CA GLY A 116 25.31 -7.34 19.78
C GLY A 116 24.78 -5.91 19.65
N GLU A 117 23.59 -5.64 20.16
CA GLU A 117 22.90 -4.35 20.04
C GLU A 117 22.31 -3.94 21.39
N SER A 118 22.36 -2.64 21.71
CA SER A 118 21.65 -2.05 22.84
C SER A 118 20.15 -2.06 22.58
N ILE A 119 19.36 -1.89 23.64
CA ILE A 119 17.90 -1.86 23.51
C ILE A 119 17.33 -0.68 24.29
N GLU A 120 16.29 -0.07 23.72
CA GLU A 120 15.56 1.00 24.37
C GLU A 120 14.33 0.45 25.11
N PHE A 121 14.14 0.90 26.35
CA PHE A 121 12.95 0.61 27.14
C PHE A 121 12.36 1.90 27.68
N ALA A 122 11.03 2.02 27.64
CA ALA A 122 10.35 2.95 28.54
C ALA A 122 10.58 2.44 29.98
N VAL A 123 10.92 3.32 30.92
CA VAL A 123 11.19 2.94 32.32
C VAL A 123 10.01 2.21 32.96
N THR A 124 8.78 2.53 32.58
CA THR A 124 7.55 1.84 33.02
C THR A 124 7.18 0.60 32.21
N GLY A 125 7.91 0.29 31.13
CA GLY A 125 7.64 -0.83 30.22
C GLY A 125 8.32 -2.14 30.61
N VAL A 126 8.97 -2.20 31.78
CA VAL A 126 9.78 -3.33 32.27
C VAL A 126 9.28 -3.80 33.63
N ILE A 127 9.80 -4.94 34.13
CA ILE A 127 9.43 -5.48 35.45
C ILE A 127 9.64 -4.44 36.57
N ALA A 128 8.86 -4.54 37.66
CA ALA A 128 8.85 -3.54 38.72
C ALA A 128 10.23 -3.29 39.34
N GLY A 129 11.04 -4.36 39.52
CA GLY A 129 12.40 -4.26 40.02
C GLY A 129 13.34 -3.50 39.09
N TRP A 130 13.13 -3.58 37.77
CA TRP A 130 13.86 -2.75 36.79
C TRP A 130 13.37 -1.30 36.80
N THR A 131 12.05 -1.08 36.85
CA THR A 131 11.47 0.26 36.94
C THR A 131 12.05 1.01 38.15
N GLU A 132 12.17 0.33 39.29
CA GLU A 132 12.80 0.87 40.50
C GLU A 132 14.32 1.04 40.32
N ALA A 133 15.04 0.01 39.87
CA ALA A 133 16.50 0.04 39.73
C ALA A 133 16.98 1.14 38.78
N LEU A 134 16.34 1.32 37.64
CA LEU A 134 16.72 2.34 36.64
C LEU A 134 16.65 3.75 37.23
N GLN A 135 15.68 4.05 38.09
CA GLN A 135 15.56 5.33 38.79
C GLN A 135 16.61 5.53 39.90
N LEU A 136 17.34 4.47 40.28
CA LEU A 136 18.49 4.55 41.18
C LEU A 136 19.82 4.68 40.42
N MET A 137 19.82 4.43 39.11
CA MET A 137 21.01 4.47 38.26
C MET A 137 21.26 5.87 37.69
N LYS A 138 22.50 6.08 37.26
CA LYS A 138 22.95 7.19 36.42
C LYS A 138 23.41 6.64 35.09
N VAL A 139 23.29 7.43 34.03
CA VAL A 139 23.93 7.09 32.74
C VAL A 139 25.43 6.83 32.97
N GLY A 140 25.91 5.69 32.47
CA GLY A 140 27.22 5.11 32.69
C GLY A 140 27.30 4.12 33.86
N ASP A 141 26.25 3.99 34.68
CA ASP A 141 26.22 2.98 35.74
C ASP A 141 26.10 1.58 35.12
N LYS A 142 26.82 0.63 35.74
CA LYS A 142 26.54 -0.80 35.61
C LYS A 142 26.16 -1.35 36.96
N PHE A 143 24.95 -1.86 37.10
CA PHE A 143 24.45 -2.49 38.32
C PHE A 143 24.33 -4.00 38.11
N GLU A 144 24.62 -4.74 39.17
CA GLU A 144 24.12 -6.10 39.34
C GLU A 144 22.88 -6.01 40.24
N LEU A 145 21.74 -6.47 39.72
CA LEU A 145 20.45 -6.49 40.38
C LEU A 145 20.11 -7.92 40.78
N VAL A 146 19.61 -8.11 41.99
CA VAL A 146 18.99 -9.35 42.45
C VAL A 146 17.55 -9.02 42.82
N ILE A 147 16.62 -9.47 41.98
CA ILE A 147 15.23 -9.06 41.96
C ILE A 147 14.37 -10.21 42.48
N PRO A 148 13.71 -10.07 43.65
CA PRO A 148 12.79 -11.08 44.16
C PRO A 148 11.60 -11.24 43.21
N SER A 149 10.97 -12.42 43.23
CA SER A 149 9.88 -12.76 42.30
C SER A 149 8.74 -11.75 42.30
N GLY A 150 8.38 -11.20 43.46
CA GLY A 150 7.33 -10.17 43.60
C GLY A 150 7.62 -8.85 42.87
N LEU A 151 8.89 -8.57 42.54
CA LEU A 151 9.31 -7.43 41.71
C LEU A 151 9.65 -7.85 40.25
N ALA A 152 9.51 -9.13 39.93
CA ALA A 152 9.74 -9.72 38.61
C ALA A 152 8.45 -10.31 38.03
N TYR A 153 8.35 -11.64 37.93
CA TYR A 153 7.23 -12.35 37.30
C TYR A 153 6.30 -13.08 38.29
N GLY A 154 6.50 -12.88 39.59
CA GLY A 154 5.70 -13.48 40.66
C GLY A 154 5.68 -15.01 40.63
N ASP A 155 4.65 -15.59 41.23
CA ASP A 155 4.48 -17.05 41.33
C ASP A 155 4.15 -17.71 39.97
N ALA A 156 3.73 -16.92 38.99
CA ALA A 156 3.41 -17.41 37.66
C ALA A 156 4.65 -17.68 36.79
N GLY A 157 5.76 -16.96 37.02
CA GLY A 157 6.95 -17.05 36.17
C GLY A 157 6.72 -16.48 34.76
N ALA A 158 7.63 -16.78 33.83
CA ALA A 158 7.55 -16.31 32.45
C ALA A 158 8.13 -17.30 31.44
N GLY A 159 7.25 -17.77 30.55
CA GLY A 159 7.60 -18.74 29.52
C GLY A 159 8.16 -20.04 30.11
N ALA A 160 8.95 -20.76 29.31
CA ALA A 160 9.60 -22.00 29.76
C ALA A 160 10.91 -21.75 30.53
N ALA A 161 11.46 -20.53 30.47
CA ALA A 161 12.80 -20.22 30.95
C ALA A 161 12.83 -19.65 32.37
N ILE A 162 11.73 -19.03 32.84
CA ILE A 162 11.65 -18.41 34.16
C ILE A 162 10.55 -19.13 34.96
N PRO A 163 10.93 -19.97 35.95
CA PRO A 163 9.95 -20.64 36.78
C PRO A 163 9.23 -19.65 37.71
N GLY A 164 8.05 -20.06 38.19
CA GLY A 164 7.30 -19.34 39.22
C GLY A 164 8.11 -19.15 40.50
N GLY A 165 7.99 -17.98 41.13
CA GLY A 165 8.69 -17.68 42.40
C GLY A 165 10.20 -17.41 42.24
N ALA A 166 10.72 -17.38 41.01
CA ALA A 166 12.15 -17.20 40.75
C ALA A 166 12.66 -15.81 41.17
N THR A 167 13.81 -15.79 41.87
CA THR A 167 14.65 -14.60 41.99
C THR A 167 15.53 -14.48 40.76
N LEU A 168 15.54 -13.30 40.14
CA LEU A 168 16.29 -13.04 38.91
C LEU A 168 17.50 -12.18 39.19
N ILE A 169 18.60 -12.49 38.53
CA ILE A 169 19.82 -11.70 38.59
C ILE A 169 20.03 -11.03 37.24
N PHE A 170 20.18 -9.71 37.24
CA PHE A 170 20.46 -8.94 36.03
C PHE A 170 21.74 -8.13 36.19
N ASP A 171 22.63 -8.24 35.20
CA ASP A 171 23.62 -7.19 34.97
C ASP A 171 23.00 -6.17 34.02
N VAL A 172 22.87 -4.92 34.44
CA VAL A 172 22.27 -3.83 33.65
C VAL A 172 23.26 -2.69 33.55
N GLU A 173 23.52 -2.24 32.33
CA GLU A 173 24.35 -1.09 32.01
C GLU A 173 23.48 -0.02 31.37
N LEU A 174 23.36 1.13 32.04
CA LEU A 174 22.56 2.26 31.56
C LEU A 174 23.40 3.14 30.64
N LEU A 175 23.13 3.08 29.35
CA LEU A 175 23.94 3.74 28.32
C LEU A 175 23.50 5.19 28.08
N ASN A 176 22.19 5.45 28.11
CA ASN A 176 21.64 6.77 27.83
C ASN A 176 20.20 6.95 28.37
N VAL A 177 19.79 8.21 28.56
CA VAL A 177 18.38 8.60 28.65
C VAL A 177 18.00 9.25 27.33
N VAL A 178 17.04 8.66 26.61
CA VAL A 178 16.63 9.07 25.28
C VAL A 178 15.73 10.29 25.35
N ASP A 179 16.09 11.36 24.65
CA ASP A 179 15.23 12.54 24.48
C ASP A 179 14.11 12.23 23.48
N ASN A 180 12.93 11.90 24.00
CA ASN A 180 11.74 11.60 23.21
C ASN A 180 10.92 12.85 22.81
N SER A 181 11.32 14.05 23.22
CA SER A 181 10.50 15.27 23.07
C SER A 181 10.14 15.56 21.61
N ALA A 182 11.06 15.32 20.68
CA ALA A 182 10.81 15.50 19.25
C ALA A 182 9.80 14.48 18.69
N ARG A 183 9.86 13.21 19.13
CA ARG A 183 8.93 12.16 18.70
C ARG A 183 7.52 12.40 19.25
N GLU A 184 7.42 12.83 20.50
CA GLU A 184 6.15 13.18 21.14
C GLU A 184 5.52 14.42 20.51
N ALA A 185 6.31 15.45 20.23
CA ALA A 185 5.84 16.64 19.51
C ALA A 185 5.34 16.29 18.10
N ALA A 186 6.03 15.40 17.38
CA ALA A 186 5.60 14.92 16.07
C ALA A 186 4.30 14.12 16.14
N ALA A 187 4.15 13.22 17.13
CA ALA A 187 2.92 12.47 17.35
C ALA A 187 1.73 13.37 17.71
N ALA A 188 1.94 14.35 18.59
CA ALA A 188 0.92 15.33 18.96
C ALA A 188 0.51 16.21 17.76
N ALA A 189 1.48 16.64 16.95
CA ALA A 189 1.20 17.40 15.72
C ALA A 189 0.41 16.56 14.70
N ALA A 190 0.76 15.28 14.53
CA ALA A 190 0.02 14.36 13.66
C ALA A 190 -1.42 14.13 14.14
N ALA A 191 -1.62 13.94 15.45
CA ALA A 191 -2.95 13.79 16.05
C ALA A 191 -3.79 15.08 15.88
N ALA A 192 -3.19 16.24 16.09
CA ALA A 192 -3.85 17.53 15.88
C ALA A 192 -4.23 17.75 14.40
N ALA A 193 -3.35 17.37 13.47
CA ALA A 193 -3.63 17.45 12.04
C ALA A 193 -4.77 16.50 11.63
N ALA A 194 -4.79 15.27 12.14
CA ALA A 194 -5.87 14.32 11.89
C ALA A 194 -7.21 14.80 12.45
N ALA A 195 -7.21 15.38 13.66
CA ALA A 195 -8.42 15.97 14.24
C ALA A 195 -8.93 17.18 13.44
N ALA A 196 -8.02 18.04 12.96
CA ALA A 196 -8.38 19.16 12.11
C ALA A 196 -8.99 18.71 10.77
N GLU A 197 -8.49 17.63 10.17
CA GLU A 197 -9.03 17.10 8.92
C GLU A 197 -10.40 16.44 9.12
N ALA A 198 -10.58 15.70 10.22
CA ALA A 198 -11.89 15.16 10.59
C ALA A 198 -12.94 16.28 10.77
N ALA A 199 -12.58 17.38 11.43
CA ALA A 199 -13.47 18.53 11.60
C ALA A 199 -13.87 19.19 10.27
N LYS A 200 -12.95 19.24 9.28
CA LYS A 200 -13.28 19.71 7.92
C LYS A 200 -14.26 18.76 7.23
N LEU A 201 -14.06 17.44 7.37
CA LEU A 201 -14.97 16.45 6.81
C LEU A 201 -16.37 16.57 7.42
N ASP A 202 -16.48 16.77 8.72
CA ASP A 202 -17.78 16.97 9.39
C ASP A 202 -18.48 18.22 8.85
N THR A 203 -17.76 19.35 8.75
CA THR A 203 -18.30 20.59 8.16
C THR A 203 -18.71 20.39 6.68
N PHE A 204 -17.93 19.63 5.92
CA PHE A 204 -18.24 19.30 4.54
C PHE A 204 -19.53 18.47 4.45
N LYS A 205 -19.66 17.41 5.27
CA LYS A 205 -20.86 16.56 5.32
C LYS A 205 -22.11 17.34 5.73
N GLU A 206 -21.99 18.28 6.67
CA GLU A 206 -23.10 19.18 7.03
C GLU A 206 -23.58 20.00 5.82
N THR A 207 -22.64 20.49 5.01
CA THR A 207 -22.96 21.21 3.76
C THR A 207 -23.69 20.30 2.76
N GLN A 208 -23.26 19.05 2.61
CA GLN A 208 -23.92 18.07 1.74
C GLN A 208 -25.35 17.76 2.23
N ALA A 209 -25.51 17.53 3.53
CA ALA A 209 -26.80 17.26 4.15
C ALA A 209 -27.77 18.45 4.03
N ALA A 210 -27.27 19.67 4.21
CA ALA A 210 -28.06 20.89 4.04
C ALA A 210 -28.55 21.05 2.59
N PHE A 211 -27.68 20.80 1.60
CA PHE A 211 -28.05 20.81 0.19
C PHE A 211 -29.17 19.80 -0.11
N LEU A 212 -29.01 18.55 0.34
CA LEU A 212 -30.01 17.50 0.16
C LEU A 212 -31.35 17.84 0.85
N ALA A 213 -31.29 18.40 2.06
CA ALA A 213 -32.49 18.81 2.78
C ALA A 213 -33.25 19.95 2.08
N GLU A 214 -32.54 20.84 1.40
CA GLU A 214 -33.16 21.91 0.60
C GLU A 214 -33.71 21.37 -0.72
N ASN A 215 -32.93 20.57 -1.45
CA ASN A 215 -33.37 19.96 -2.70
C ASN A 215 -34.62 19.08 -2.52
N ALA A 216 -34.77 18.41 -1.38
CA ALA A 216 -35.97 17.61 -1.06
C ALA A 216 -37.27 18.43 -1.01
N LYS A 217 -37.19 19.77 -0.90
CA LYS A 217 -38.36 20.67 -0.87
C LYS A 217 -38.72 21.21 -2.25
N GLU A 218 -37.87 21.00 -3.25
CA GLU A 218 -38.08 21.50 -4.61
C GLU A 218 -39.26 20.79 -5.30
N ASP A 219 -40.03 21.54 -6.09
CA ASP A 219 -41.19 21.01 -6.80
C ASP A 219 -40.77 19.92 -7.80
N GLY A 220 -41.43 18.76 -7.70
CA GLY A 220 -41.19 17.59 -8.55
C GLY A 220 -40.04 16.70 -8.10
N VAL A 221 -39.38 17.00 -6.97
CA VAL A 221 -38.42 16.09 -6.35
C VAL A 221 -39.15 15.05 -5.52
N THR A 222 -38.80 13.78 -5.73
CA THR A 222 -39.26 12.63 -4.94
C THR A 222 -38.09 12.08 -4.15
N VAL A 223 -38.31 11.75 -2.87
CA VAL A 223 -37.29 11.17 -1.98
C VAL A 223 -37.70 9.73 -1.62
N THR A 224 -36.80 8.78 -1.83
CA THR A 224 -37.02 7.36 -1.49
C THR A 224 -36.59 7.06 -0.05
N GLU A 225 -36.88 5.84 0.42
CA GLU A 225 -36.47 5.39 1.76
C GLU A 225 -34.95 5.33 1.94
N SER A 226 -34.18 5.15 0.86
CA SER A 226 -32.72 5.15 0.89
C SER A 226 -32.12 6.56 0.93
N GLY A 227 -32.95 7.60 0.83
CA GLY A 227 -32.51 8.99 0.72
C GLY A 227 -32.19 9.44 -0.70
N LEU A 228 -32.26 8.56 -1.71
CA LEU A 228 -32.17 8.95 -3.12
C LEU A 228 -33.24 10.01 -3.40
N GLN A 229 -32.83 11.14 -3.97
CA GLN A 229 -33.76 12.14 -4.45
C GLN A 229 -33.71 12.18 -5.98
N PHE A 230 -34.86 12.25 -6.63
CA PHE A 230 -34.90 12.33 -8.08
C PHE A 230 -36.01 13.23 -8.58
N LYS A 231 -35.81 13.79 -9.76
CA LYS A 231 -36.79 14.56 -10.52
C LYS A 231 -36.88 14.00 -11.93
N VAL A 232 -38.08 13.63 -12.35
CA VAL A 232 -38.34 13.18 -13.71
C VAL A 232 -38.38 14.41 -14.63
N ILE A 233 -37.44 14.49 -15.57
CA ILE A 233 -37.35 15.58 -16.57
C ILE A 233 -38.13 15.20 -17.82
N THR A 234 -37.96 13.96 -18.28
CA THR A 234 -38.69 13.38 -19.40
C THR A 234 -39.16 11.99 -19.00
N GLU A 235 -40.44 11.69 -19.23
CA GLU A 235 -41.02 10.36 -19.00
C GLU A 235 -40.60 9.38 -20.09
N GLY A 236 -40.21 8.18 -19.68
CA GLY A 236 -39.91 7.07 -20.58
C GLY A 236 -41.14 6.22 -20.86
N THR A 237 -41.16 5.56 -22.01
CA THR A 237 -42.28 4.69 -22.44
C THR A 237 -41.90 3.23 -22.56
N GLY A 238 -40.61 2.89 -22.52
CA GLY A 238 -40.13 1.52 -22.62
C GLY A 238 -40.13 0.76 -21.29
N ALA A 239 -39.49 -0.40 -21.29
CA ALA A 239 -39.37 -1.25 -20.11
C ALA A 239 -38.45 -0.62 -19.05
N SER A 240 -38.66 -1.00 -17.79
CA SER A 240 -37.71 -0.71 -16.71
C SER A 240 -36.71 -1.88 -16.60
N PRO A 241 -35.40 -1.59 -16.51
CA PRO A 241 -34.39 -2.64 -16.35
C PRO A 241 -34.47 -3.30 -14.97
N THR A 242 -34.05 -4.54 -14.92
CA THR A 242 -33.76 -5.31 -13.70
C THR A 242 -32.30 -5.13 -13.29
N LYS A 243 -31.87 -5.73 -12.17
CA LYS A 243 -30.46 -5.63 -11.72
C LYS A 243 -29.52 -6.49 -12.55
N GLU A 244 -30.07 -7.48 -13.25
CA GLU A 244 -29.39 -8.44 -14.10
C GLU A 244 -29.14 -7.87 -15.51
N ASP A 245 -29.87 -6.83 -15.89
CA ASP A 245 -29.79 -6.22 -17.20
C ASP A 245 -28.56 -5.30 -17.37
N PHE A 246 -28.17 -5.11 -18.63
CA PHE A 246 -27.27 -4.04 -19.02
C PHE A 246 -28.10 -2.85 -19.51
N VAL A 247 -27.69 -1.64 -19.13
CA VAL A 247 -28.37 -0.40 -19.51
C VAL A 247 -27.46 0.46 -20.36
N GLU A 248 -27.99 0.96 -21.46
CA GLU A 248 -27.34 1.97 -22.29
C GLU A 248 -27.82 3.34 -21.82
N VAL A 249 -26.88 4.20 -21.40
CA VAL A 249 -27.19 5.49 -20.80
C VAL A 249 -26.34 6.62 -21.35
N HIS A 250 -26.96 7.79 -21.45
CA HIS A 250 -26.24 9.05 -21.38
C HIS A 250 -26.32 9.61 -19.96
N TYR A 251 -25.22 10.17 -19.48
CA TYR A 251 -25.15 10.79 -18.18
C TYR A 251 -24.09 11.89 -18.08
N ALA A 252 -24.28 12.77 -17.10
CA ALA A 252 -23.29 13.71 -16.58
C ALA A 252 -23.37 13.73 -15.04
N GLY A 253 -22.24 13.50 -14.38
CA GLY A 253 -22.09 13.48 -12.92
C GLY A 253 -21.27 14.68 -12.44
N ARG A 254 -21.78 15.35 -11.40
CA ARG A 254 -21.15 16.52 -10.77
C ARG A 254 -21.31 16.51 -9.26
N THR A 255 -20.39 17.16 -8.55
CA THR A 255 -20.56 17.50 -7.13
C THR A 255 -21.57 18.63 -6.98
N ILE A 256 -22.05 18.86 -5.75
CA ILE A 256 -23.10 19.87 -5.47
C ILE A 256 -22.68 21.31 -5.78
N ASP A 257 -21.39 21.58 -5.86
CA ASP A 257 -20.81 22.87 -6.27
C ASP A 257 -20.69 23.02 -7.80
N GLY A 258 -21.08 21.99 -8.56
CA GLY A 258 -21.14 22.01 -10.02
C GLY A 258 -19.89 21.47 -10.72
N ASN A 259 -18.87 21.00 -9.99
CA ASN A 259 -17.71 20.40 -10.62
C ASN A 259 -18.09 19.06 -11.27
N GLU A 260 -18.05 19.00 -12.60
CA GLU A 260 -18.33 17.77 -13.35
C GLU A 260 -17.11 16.83 -13.31
N PHE A 261 -17.30 15.61 -12.81
CA PHE A 261 -16.26 14.60 -12.69
C PHE A 261 -16.36 13.50 -13.75
N ASP A 262 -17.54 13.29 -14.34
CA ASP A 262 -17.72 12.28 -15.39
C ASP A 262 -18.89 12.65 -16.33
N SER A 263 -18.72 12.46 -17.64
CA SER A 263 -19.76 12.75 -18.63
C SER A 263 -19.58 11.92 -19.90
N SER A 264 -20.61 11.13 -20.22
CA SER A 264 -20.72 10.44 -21.51
C SER A 264 -20.88 11.43 -22.69
N TYR A 265 -21.49 12.59 -22.45
CA TYR A 265 -21.68 13.61 -23.48
C TYR A 265 -20.34 14.20 -23.93
N LYS A 266 -19.39 14.42 -23.00
CA LYS A 266 -18.03 14.85 -23.34
C LYS A 266 -17.25 13.81 -24.14
N ARG A 267 -17.54 12.53 -23.93
CA ARG A 267 -16.97 11.43 -24.72
C ARG A 267 -17.65 11.24 -26.08
N GLY A 268 -18.79 11.89 -26.31
CA GLY A 268 -19.52 11.83 -27.58
C GLY A 268 -20.27 10.52 -27.84
N ALA A 269 -20.35 9.62 -26.86
CA ALA A 269 -21.01 8.32 -26.99
C ALA A 269 -21.65 7.88 -25.65
N PRO A 270 -22.77 7.14 -25.68
CA PRO A 270 -23.36 6.56 -24.48
C PRO A 270 -22.47 5.46 -23.91
N ASN A 271 -22.68 5.13 -22.63
CA ASN A 271 -22.03 4.00 -21.99
C ASN A 271 -23.04 2.89 -21.72
N ILE A 272 -22.56 1.65 -21.73
CA ILE A 272 -23.32 0.48 -21.30
C ILE A 272 -22.82 0.04 -19.94
N PHE A 273 -23.73 -0.13 -18.98
CA PHE A 273 -23.40 -0.58 -17.62
C PHE A 273 -24.26 -1.76 -17.18
N PRO A 274 -23.70 -2.70 -16.39
CA PRO A 274 -24.51 -3.67 -15.65
C PRO A 274 -25.27 -2.94 -14.53
N ALA A 275 -26.61 -2.89 -14.61
CA ALA A 275 -27.43 -2.06 -13.72
C ALA A 275 -27.24 -2.41 -12.23
N GLY A 276 -27.02 -3.69 -11.90
CA GLY A 276 -26.80 -4.18 -10.55
C GLY A 276 -25.40 -4.00 -9.96
N ARG A 277 -24.41 -3.50 -10.73
CA ARG A 277 -23.02 -3.32 -10.26
C ARG A 277 -22.55 -1.86 -10.23
N LEU A 278 -23.49 -0.93 -10.08
CA LEU A 278 -23.22 0.50 -9.93
C LEU A 278 -23.35 0.93 -8.47
N ILE A 279 -23.10 2.22 -8.18
CA ILE A 279 -23.40 2.77 -6.86
C ILE A 279 -24.89 2.58 -6.53
N LYS A 280 -25.21 2.38 -5.26
CA LYS A 280 -26.56 1.97 -4.82
C LYS A 280 -27.65 2.90 -5.35
N GLY A 281 -27.41 4.22 -5.34
CA GLY A 281 -28.36 5.22 -5.84
C GLY A 281 -28.61 5.12 -7.34
N TRP A 282 -27.61 4.76 -8.15
CA TRP A 282 -27.78 4.49 -9.58
C TRP A 282 -28.58 3.21 -9.82
N THR A 283 -28.21 2.12 -9.15
CA THR A 283 -28.93 0.84 -9.27
C THR A 283 -30.40 1.00 -8.89
N GLU A 284 -30.69 1.71 -7.80
CA GLU A 284 -32.06 2.04 -7.39
C GLU A 284 -32.79 2.88 -8.46
N ALA A 285 -32.22 4.02 -8.86
CA ALA A 285 -32.82 4.91 -9.84
C ALA A 285 -33.12 4.21 -11.18
N LEU A 286 -32.13 3.52 -11.75
CA LEU A 286 -32.27 2.88 -13.05
C LEU A 286 -33.38 1.82 -13.07
N THR A 287 -33.54 1.05 -12.00
CA THR A 287 -34.61 0.04 -11.92
C THR A 287 -36.02 0.63 -11.77
N MET A 288 -36.13 1.93 -11.42
CA MET A 288 -37.38 2.67 -11.41
C MET A 288 -37.62 3.45 -12.72
N MET A 289 -36.56 3.78 -13.45
CA MET A 289 -36.64 4.47 -14.73
C MET A 289 -37.25 3.57 -15.80
N LYS A 290 -37.89 4.19 -16.80
CA LYS A 290 -38.31 3.52 -18.04
C LYS A 290 -37.38 3.94 -19.17
N VAL A 291 -37.12 3.06 -20.12
CA VAL A 291 -36.38 3.43 -21.34
C VAL A 291 -37.03 4.64 -22.04
N GLY A 292 -36.19 5.59 -22.43
CA GLY A 292 -36.54 6.91 -22.94
C GLY A 292 -36.65 8.00 -21.86
N ALA A 293 -36.57 7.64 -20.57
CA ALA A 293 -36.68 8.61 -19.49
C ALA A 293 -35.38 9.39 -19.30
N LYS A 294 -35.52 10.66 -18.92
CA LYS A 294 -34.43 11.51 -18.44
C LYS A 294 -34.72 11.97 -17.02
N TRP A 295 -33.84 11.64 -16.09
CA TRP A 295 -33.97 11.96 -14.67
C TRP A 295 -32.79 12.80 -14.21
N GLN A 296 -33.05 13.68 -13.25
CA GLN A 296 -32.01 14.28 -12.43
C GLN A 296 -32.01 13.60 -11.07
N LEU A 297 -30.85 13.14 -10.62
CA LEU A 297 -30.65 12.39 -9.38
C LEU A 297 -29.78 13.21 -8.43
N MET A 298 -30.14 13.24 -7.16
CA MET A 298 -29.28 13.67 -6.05
C MET A 298 -29.07 12.46 -5.15
N ILE A 299 -27.82 12.01 -5.10
CA ILE A 299 -27.41 10.76 -4.46
C ILE A 299 -26.61 11.11 -3.21
N PRO A 300 -27.16 10.88 -2.01
CA PRO A 300 -26.41 11.03 -0.76
C PRO A 300 -25.21 10.08 -0.71
N SER A 301 -24.20 10.42 0.10
CA SER A 301 -22.92 9.72 0.08
C SER A 301 -23.04 8.24 0.47
N ASP A 302 -23.91 7.87 1.39
CA ASP A 302 -24.11 6.49 1.88
C ASP A 302 -24.63 5.51 0.82
N ILE A 303 -25.34 6.01 -0.19
CA ILE A 303 -25.74 5.28 -1.40
C ILE A 303 -24.90 5.66 -2.64
N GLY A 304 -23.90 6.50 -2.47
CA GLY A 304 -22.84 6.86 -3.42
C GLY A 304 -21.50 6.20 -3.07
N TYR A 305 -20.48 7.01 -2.76
CA TYR A 305 -19.12 6.57 -2.44
C TYR A 305 -18.73 6.65 -0.95
N GLY A 306 -19.65 7.06 -0.09
CA GLY A 306 -19.49 7.14 1.36
C GLY A 306 -18.34 8.04 1.82
N ASP A 307 -17.86 7.78 3.03
CA ASP A 307 -16.74 8.49 3.66
C ASP A 307 -15.38 8.21 3.04
N ARG A 308 -15.32 7.32 2.04
CA ARG A 308 -14.10 7.03 1.30
C ARG A 308 -13.92 7.98 0.11
N GLY A 309 -15.01 8.44 -0.49
CA GLY A 309 -14.95 9.13 -1.79
C GLY A 309 -14.48 8.21 -2.91
N ALA A 310 -14.13 8.80 -4.06
CA ALA A 310 -13.60 8.06 -5.20
C ALA A 310 -12.67 8.93 -6.07
N GLY A 311 -11.51 8.36 -6.40
CA GLY A 311 -10.51 9.06 -7.22
C GLY A 311 -10.03 10.36 -6.58
N GLN A 312 -9.67 11.33 -7.41
CA GLN A 312 -9.31 12.68 -6.98
C GLN A 312 -10.51 13.64 -7.00
N ASP A 313 -11.55 13.29 -7.76
CA ASP A 313 -12.63 14.22 -8.11
C ASP A 313 -13.85 14.10 -7.20
N ILE A 314 -13.98 13.01 -6.44
CA ILE A 314 -15.10 12.78 -5.52
C ILE A 314 -14.60 12.72 -4.07
N PRO A 315 -14.77 13.81 -3.29
CA PRO A 315 -14.36 13.85 -1.90
C PRO A 315 -15.13 12.86 -1.00
N PRO A 316 -14.53 12.41 0.11
CA PRO A 316 -15.23 11.76 1.22
C PRO A 316 -16.53 12.45 1.63
N GLY A 317 -17.62 11.70 1.74
CA GLY A 317 -18.91 12.21 2.21
C GLY A 317 -19.68 13.08 1.22
N ALA A 318 -19.22 13.21 -0.03
CA ALA A 318 -19.87 14.04 -1.05
C ALA A 318 -21.23 13.48 -1.47
N ALA A 319 -22.23 14.37 -1.57
CA ALA A 319 -23.45 14.09 -2.33
C ALA A 319 -23.17 14.33 -3.82
N LEU A 320 -23.80 13.54 -4.68
CA LEU A 320 -23.59 13.61 -6.13
C LEU A 320 -24.86 14.04 -6.83
N VAL A 321 -24.72 14.82 -7.89
CA VAL A 321 -25.79 15.18 -8.80
C VAL A 321 -25.54 14.51 -10.14
N PHE A 322 -26.51 13.78 -10.65
CA PHE A 322 -26.46 13.18 -11.98
C PHE A 322 -27.63 13.62 -12.82
N ASP A 323 -27.39 13.97 -14.08
CA ASP A 323 -28.42 13.89 -15.10
C ASP A 323 -28.22 12.57 -15.83
N VAL A 324 -29.26 11.73 -15.88
CA VAL A 324 -29.23 10.39 -16.48
C VAL A 324 -30.36 10.25 -17.49
N GLU A 325 -30.03 9.75 -18.67
CA GLU A 325 -30.93 9.41 -19.75
C GLU A 325 -30.80 7.92 -20.05
N LEU A 326 -31.86 7.16 -19.82
CA LEU A 326 -31.89 5.73 -20.06
C LEU A 326 -32.30 5.47 -21.52
N LEU A 327 -31.34 5.11 -22.36
CA LEU A 327 -31.53 4.97 -23.80
C LEU A 327 -32.04 3.59 -24.18
N GLY A 328 -31.66 2.55 -23.44
CA GLY A 328 -32.04 1.18 -23.75
C GLY A 328 -31.63 0.17 -22.68
N VAL A 329 -32.15 -1.03 -22.83
CA VAL A 329 -31.74 -2.23 -22.10
C VAL A 329 -31.07 -3.17 -23.10
N LYS A 330 -29.96 -3.78 -22.71
CA LYS A 330 -29.16 -4.70 -23.51
C LYS A 330 -29.06 -6.05 -22.80
N THR A 331 -28.96 -7.11 -23.58
CA THR A 331 -28.48 -8.40 -23.09
C THR A 331 -26.97 -8.35 -22.83
N GLU A 332 -26.44 -9.35 -22.12
CA GLU A 332 -24.99 -9.50 -21.94
C GLU A 332 -24.27 -9.63 -23.29
N GLU A 333 -24.82 -10.41 -24.22
CA GLU A 333 -24.27 -10.58 -25.59
C GLU A 333 -24.24 -9.25 -26.35
N GLU A 334 -25.33 -8.48 -26.32
CA GLU A 334 -25.38 -7.15 -26.97
C GLU A 334 -24.40 -6.15 -26.32
N ALA A 335 -24.18 -6.24 -25.01
CA ALA A 335 -23.21 -5.42 -24.30
C ALA A 335 -21.76 -5.78 -24.69
N GLU A 336 -21.45 -7.08 -24.78
CA GLU A 336 -20.13 -7.57 -25.23
C GLU A 336 -19.84 -7.19 -26.68
N GLU A 337 -20.82 -7.32 -27.59
CA GLU A 337 -20.69 -6.90 -28.98
C GLU A 337 -20.46 -5.40 -29.10
N ALA A 338 -21.18 -4.58 -28.31
CA ALA A 338 -21.00 -3.14 -28.29
C ALA A 338 -19.64 -2.72 -27.74
N GLU A 339 -19.13 -3.37 -26.68
CA GLU A 339 -17.78 -3.12 -26.16
C GLU A 339 -16.71 -3.47 -27.21
N LYS A 340 -16.85 -4.61 -27.87
CA LYS A 340 -15.94 -5.03 -28.94
C LYS A 340 -15.95 -4.04 -30.09
N ALA A 341 -17.14 -3.63 -30.55
CA ALA A 341 -17.29 -2.65 -31.63
C ALA A 341 -16.69 -1.28 -31.24
N ALA A 342 -16.90 -0.82 -30.00
CA ALA A 342 -16.31 0.42 -29.50
C ALA A 342 -14.77 0.34 -29.45
N ARG A 343 -14.21 -0.79 -29.01
CA ARG A 343 -12.77 -1.02 -29.02
C ARG A 343 -12.20 -1.04 -30.44
N GLU A 344 -12.86 -1.73 -31.37
CA GLU A 344 -12.47 -1.75 -32.78
C GLU A 344 -12.52 -0.35 -33.41
N ALA A 345 -13.55 0.43 -33.11
CA ALA A 345 -13.66 1.82 -33.55
C ALA A 345 -12.51 2.69 -33.00
N GLN A 346 -12.16 2.56 -31.73
CA GLN A 346 -11.01 3.27 -31.14
C GLN A 346 -9.69 2.87 -31.79
N ILE A 347 -9.48 1.58 -32.05
CA ILE A 347 -8.28 1.09 -32.76
C ILE A 347 -8.23 1.67 -34.18
N ASN A 348 -9.35 1.68 -34.90
CA ASN A 348 -9.41 2.24 -36.25
C ASN A 348 -9.12 3.74 -36.24
N GLN A 349 -9.71 4.51 -35.33
CA GLN A 349 -9.42 5.93 -35.17
C GLN A 349 -7.94 6.17 -34.83
N PHE A 350 -7.35 5.37 -33.94
CA PHE A 350 -5.93 5.46 -33.62
C PHE A 350 -5.08 5.18 -34.87
N LYS A 351 -5.38 4.12 -35.62
CA LYS A 351 -4.70 3.75 -36.87
C LYS A 351 -4.79 4.86 -37.93
N GLU A 352 -5.95 5.47 -38.09
CA GLU A 352 -6.15 6.60 -39.00
C GLU A 352 -5.24 7.77 -38.62
N GLY A 353 -5.20 8.15 -37.33
CA GLY A 353 -4.28 9.18 -36.86
C GLY A 353 -2.79 8.86 -37.08
N GLN A 354 -2.39 7.59 -36.98
CA GLN A 354 -1.01 7.18 -37.32
C GLN A 354 -0.73 7.31 -38.82
N ALA A 355 -1.69 6.97 -39.67
CA ALA A 355 -1.57 7.06 -41.13
C ALA A 355 -1.53 8.53 -41.58
N GLU A 356 -2.38 9.38 -41.02
CA GLU A 356 -2.40 10.84 -41.28
C GLU A 356 -1.06 11.47 -40.91
N TYR A 357 -0.50 11.14 -39.73
CA TYR A 357 0.82 11.62 -39.32
C TYR A 357 1.93 11.20 -40.30
N LEU A 358 1.91 9.94 -40.74
CA LEU A 358 2.88 9.44 -41.72
C LEU A 358 2.76 10.16 -43.07
N GLU A 359 1.53 10.41 -43.54
CA GLU A 359 1.30 11.16 -44.78
C GLU A 359 1.82 12.60 -44.66
N GLU A 360 1.49 13.30 -43.57
CA GLU A 360 1.96 14.66 -43.31
C GLU A 360 3.50 14.71 -43.23
N ASN A 361 4.09 13.86 -42.39
CA ASN A 361 5.54 13.83 -42.18
C ASN A 361 6.32 13.46 -43.45
N SER A 362 5.75 12.65 -44.33
CA SER A 362 6.37 12.30 -45.62
C SER A 362 6.62 13.51 -46.53
N THR A 363 5.88 14.60 -46.32
CA THR A 363 5.99 15.85 -47.09
C THR A 363 6.79 16.93 -46.36
N ALA A 364 7.22 16.67 -45.12
CA ALA A 364 7.96 17.62 -44.32
C ALA A 364 9.36 17.88 -44.88
N ASP A 365 9.84 19.12 -44.72
CA ASP A 365 11.15 19.52 -45.25
C ASP A 365 12.29 18.69 -44.66
N GLY A 366 13.11 18.12 -45.56
CA GLY A 366 14.24 17.26 -45.21
C GLY A 366 13.88 15.80 -44.86
N VAL A 367 12.60 15.41 -44.91
CA VAL A 367 12.20 14.00 -44.73
C VAL A 367 12.36 13.24 -46.04
N THR A 368 12.95 12.05 -45.97
CA THR A 368 13.06 11.08 -47.06
C THR A 368 12.30 9.81 -46.67
N VAL A 369 11.56 9.25 -47.63
CA VAL A 369 10.81 8.00 -47.45
C VAL A 369 11.46 6.88 -48.26
N THR A 370 11.79 5.77 -47.62
CA THR A 370 12.35 4.59 -48.28
C THR A 370 11.25 3.74 -48.93
N GLU A 371 11.64 2.74 -49.73
CA GLU A 371 10.69 1.82 -50.36
C GLU A 371 9.88 0.99 -49.34
N SER A 372 10.42 0.75 -48.15
CA SER A 372 9.71 0.06 -47.08
C SER A 372 8.71 0.97 -46.36
N GLY A 373 8.74 2.29 -46.61
CA GLY A 373 7.94 3.27 -45.90
C GLY A 373 8.58 3.82 -44.63
N LEU A 374 9.84 3.45 -44.31
CA LEU A 374 10.61 4.14 -43.28
C LEU A 374 10.81 5.59 -43.70
N GLN A 375 10.51 6.52 -42.80
CA GLN A 375 10.76 7.94 -43.03
C GLN A 375 11.91 8.40 -42.15
N TYR A 376 12.83 9.19 -42.70
CA TYR A 376 13.95 9.70 -41.93
C TYR A 376 14.36 11.11 -42.35
N LYS A 377 14.97 11.83 -41.42
CA LYS A 377 15.56 13.15 -41.64
C LYS A 377 16.98 13.18 -41.10
N VAL A 378 17.92 13.61 -41.93
CA VAL A 378 19.32 13.80 -41.54
C VAL A 378 19.42 15.11 -40.77
N ILE A 379 19.79 15.05 -39.49
CA ILE A 379 20.04 16.23 -38.65
C ILE A 379 21.52 16.61 -38.71
N GLU A 380 22.40 15.61 -38.61
CA GLU A 380 23.85 15.76 -38.70
C GLU A 380 24.42 14.57 -39.47
N GLU A 381 25.18 14.82 -40.52
CA GLU A 381 25.81 13.75 -41.30
C GLU A 381 27.09 13.26 -40.61
N GLY A 382 27.18 11.95 -40.40
CA GLY A 382 28.37 11.30 -39.83
C GLY A 382 29.50 11.11 -40.83
N LYS A 383 30.58 10.45 -40.40
CA LYS A 383 31.74 10.11 -41.24
C LYS A 383 32.14 8.65 -41.06
N GLY A 384 32.68 8.06 -42.13
CA GLY A 384 33.10 6.66 -42.15
C GLY A 384 32.13 5.79 -42.92
N ASP A 385 32.18 4.49 -42.63
CA ASP A 385 31.37 3.48 -43.31
C ASP A 385 29.98 3.36 -42.69
N HIS A 386 29.05 2.81 -43.48
CA HIS A 386 27.71 2.47 -43.02
C HIS A 386 27.74 1.13 -42.27
N PRO A 387 26.92 0.94 -41.21
CA PRO A 387 26.69 -0.37 -40.64
C PRO A 387 26.11 -1.33 -41.68
N THR A 388 26.36 -2.62 -41.51
CA THR A 388 25.65 -3.70 -42.22
C THR A 388 24.54 -4.26 -41.33
N ALA A 389 23.56 -4.96 -41.90
CA ALA A 389 22.45 -5.57 -41.15
C ALA A 389 22.86 -6.52 -39.99
N THR A 390 24.12 -6.96 -39.94
CA THR A 390 24.66 -7.82 -38.86
C THR A 390 25.70 -7.11 -38.01
N SER A 391 25.94 -5.82 -38.23
CA SER A 391 26.89 -5.04 -37.41
C SER A 391 26.37 -4.89 -35.99
N GLU A 392 27.30 -4.86 -35.03
CA GLU A 392 27.03 -4.35 -33.70
C GLU A 392 27.24 -2.83 -33.71
N VAL A 393 26.30 -2.08 -33.15
CA VAL A 393 26.33 -0.62 -33.15
C VAL A 393 26.16 -0.12 -31.74
N THR A 394 26.79 1.01 -31.44
CA THR A 394 26.58 1.76 -30.21
C THR A 394 25.89 3.08 -30.52
N VAL A 395 24.77 3.36 -29.86
CA VAL A 395 23.92 4.52 -30.14
C VAL A 395 23.50 5.28 -28.88
N HIS A 396 23.27 6.59 -29.03
CA HIS A 396 22.38 7.33 -28.16
C HIS A 396 21.03 7.53 -28.83
N TYR A 397 19.92 7.42 -28.09
CA TYR A 397 18.60 7.59 -28.68
C TYR A 397 17.53 8.02 -27.67
N SER A 398 16.46 8.61 -28.20
CA SER A 398 15.18 8.82 -27.52
C SER A 398 14.05 8.39 -28.46
N GLY A 399 13.12 7.59 -27.95
CA GLY A 399 11.94 7.10 -28.66
C GLY A 399 10.64 7.64 -28.05
N THR A 400 9.79 8.24 -28.88
CA THR A 400 8.49 8.78 -28.50
C THR A 400 7.38 8.26 -29.42
N LEU A 401 6.14 8.26 -28.91
CA LEU A 401 4.95 8.15 -29.75
C LEU A 401 4.70 9.49 -30.47
N ILE A 402 3.76 9.50 -31.43
CA ILE A 402 3.41 10.72 -32.19
C ILE A 402 2.84 11.85 -31.31
N ASP A 403 2.32 11.52 -30.13
CA ASP A 403 1.83 12.49 -29.14
C ASP A 403 2.95 13.05 -28.23
N GLY A 404 4.20 12.63 -28.44
CA GLY A 404 5.37 13.03 -27.67
C GLY A 404 5.65 12.17 -26.43
N THR A 405 4.81 11.18 -26.11
CA THR A 405 5.03 10.27 -24.97
C THR A 405 6.31 9.47 -25.17
N GLN A 406 7.32 9.68 -24.32
CA GLN A 406 8.57 8.92 -24.35
C GLN A 406 8.36 7.51 -23.80
N PHE A 407 8.69 6.49 -24.59
CA PHE A 407 8.61 5.09 -24.18
C PHE A 407 9.98 4.46 -23.93
N ASP A 408 11.04 5.02 -24.50
CA ASP A 408 12.41 4.53 -24.31
C ASP A 408 13.44 5.64 -24.55
N SER A 409 14.54 5.65 -23.79
CA SER A 409 15.64 6.61 -23.95
C SER A 409 16.92 6.10 -23.29
N SER A 410 18.02 6.13 -24.04
CA SER A 410 19.35 5.82 -23.48
C SER A 410 19.88 6.97 -22.62
N TYR A 411 19.47 8.21 -22.89
CA TYR A 411 19.81 9.37 -22.05
C TYR A 411 19.23 9.24 -20.65
N SER A 412 17.99 8.76 -20.53
CA SER A 412 17.34 8.52 -19.23
C SER A 412 18.04 7.42 -18.43
N ARG A 413 18.80 6.54 -19.09
CA ARG A 413 19.65 5.50 -18.46
C ARG A 413 21.07 5.97 -18.17
N GLY A 414 21.47 7.14 -18.67
CA GLY A 414 22.80 7.72 -18.45
C GLY A 414 23.95 7.06 -19.23
N ALA A 415 23.67 6.18 -20.20
CA ALA A 415 24.69 5.52 -21.00
C ALA A 415 24.16 5.13 -22.39
N PRO A 416 25.02 5.10 -23.44
CA PRO A 416 24.69 4.53 -24.74
C PRO A 416 24.18 3.09 -24.67
N ALA A 417 23.49 2.66 -25.72
CA ALA A 417 23.07 1.27 -25.89
C ALA A 417 23.83 0.62 -27.05
N SER A 418 24.29 -0.61 -26.84
CA SER A 418 24.96 -1.42 -27.86
C SER A 418 24.15 -2.68 -28.15
N PHE A 419 23.94 -2.99 -29.43
CA PHE A 419 23.20 -4.17 -29.88
C PHE A 419 23.50 -4.52 -31.33
N PRO A 420 23.30 -5.79 -31.74
CA PRO A 420 23.40 -6.19 -33.14
C PRO A 420 22.15 -5.75 -33.93
N LEU A 421 22.33 -5.25 -35.16
CA LEU A 421 21.24 -4.71 -35.98
C LEU A 421 20.18 -5.74 -36.40
N ASN A 422 20.51 -7.03 -36.42
CA ASN A 422 19.55 -8.10 -36.69
C ASN A 422 18.72 -8.51 -35.46
N GLY A 423 18.95 -7.89 -34.30
CA GLY A 423 18.24 -8.16 -33.05
C GLY A 423 17.21 -7.08 -32.66
N VAL A 424 17.00 -6.07 -33.50
CA VAL A 424 16.10 -4.93 -33.25
C VAL A 424 14.93 -4.89 -34.24
N ILE A 425 14.01 -3.94 -34.05
CA ILE A 425 12.85 -3.79 -34.94
C ILE A 425 13.30 -3.48 -36.39
N PRO A 426 12.54 -3.92 -37.42
CA PRO A 426 12.94 -3.79 -38.82
C PRO A 426 13.32 -2.36 -39.23
N GLY A 427 12.62 -1.34 -38.73
CA GLY A 427 12.92 0.07 -39.02
C GLY A 427 14.26 0.54 -38.47
N TRP A 428 14.72 -0.02 -37.34
CA TRP A 428 16.08 0.23 -36.83
C TRP A 428 17.13 -0.52 -37.64
N THR A 429 16.87 -1.79 -37.99
CA THR A 429 17.76 -2.58 -38.83
C THR A 429 18.00 -1.87 -40.16
N GLU A 430 16.95 -1.35 -40.80
CA GLU A 430 17.06 -0.56 -42.04
C GLU A 430 17.69 0.82 -41.80
N GLY A 431 17.11 1.62 -40.90
CA GLY A 431 17.46 3.02 -40.72
C GLY A 431 18.90 3.25 -40.28
N LEU A 432 19.44 2.42 -39.40
CA LEU A 432 20.82 2.57 -38.94
C LEU A 432 21.85 2.27 -40.03
N GLN A 433 21.53 1.42 -41.03
CA GLN A 433 22.39 1.21 -42.19
C GLN A 433 22.48 2.46 -43.09
N LEU A 434 21.59 3.44 -42.94
CA LEU A 434 21.65 4.72 -43.65
C LEU A 434 22.59 5.72 -42.95
N MET A 435 22.95 5.47 -41.69
CA MET A 435 23.78 6.36 -40.88
C MET A 435 25.27 6.04 -41.02
N LYS A 436 26.10 7.00 -40.61
CA LYS A 436 27.54 6.86 -40.39
C LYS A 436 27.88 7.25 -38.96
N PRO A 437 28.97 6.75 -38.35
CA PRO A 437 29.43 7.19 -37.04
C PRO A 437 29.51 8.71 -36.90
N GLY A 438 29.02 9.23 -35.77
CA GLY A 438 28.81 10.65 -35.48
C GLY A 438 27.54 11.25 -36.09
N GLY A 439 26.78 10.50 -36.89
CA GLY A 439 25.56 10.99 -37.52
C GLY A 439 24.38 11.05 -36.56
N LYS A 440 23.50 12.03 -36.74
CA LYS A 440 22.25 12.20 -36.00
C LYS A 440 21.07 12.24 -36.95
N PHE A 441 20.15 11.30 -36.77
CA PHE A 441 19.00 11.12 -37.63
C PHE A 441 17.74 11.13 -36.78
N GLU A 442 16.66 11.63 -37.36
CA GLU A 442 15.32 11.39 -36.85
C GLU A 442 14.64 10.34 -37.74
N PHE A 443 14.11 9.29 -37.14
CA PHE A 443 13.37 8.23 -37.82
C PHE A 443 11.91 8.27 -37.39
N THR A 444 11.01 8.27 -38.36
CA THR A 444 9.59 7.97 -38.15
C THR A 444 9.33 6.58 -38.73
N ILE A 445 9.08 5.63 -37.83
CA ILE A 445 8.98 4.20 -38.11
C ILE A 445 7.50 3.79 -38.06
N PRO A 446 6.87 3.46 -39.20
CA PRO A 446 5.49 2.98 -39.21
C PRO A 446 5.37 1.64 -38.47
N PHE A 447 4.17 1.32 -37.98
CA PHE A 447 3.96 0.18 -37.09
C PHE A 447 4.46 -1.16 -37.64
N PHE A 448 4.33 -1.40 -38.95
CA PHE A 448 4.75 -2.65 -39.60
C PHE A 448 6.28 -2.78 -39.73
N LEU A 449 7.04 -1.70 -39.52
CA LEU A 449 8.49 -1.71 -39.31
C LEU A 449 8.89 -1.61 -37.82
N GLY A 450 7.90 -1.47 -36.93
CA GLY A 450 8.05 -1.40 -35.48
C GLY A 450 7.50 -2.64 -34.78
N TYR A 451 6.54 -2.44 -33.88
CA TYR A 451 5.94 -3.49 -33.05
C TYR A 451 4.63 -4.09 -33.59
N GLY A 452 4.23 -3.74 -34.81
CA GLY A 452 3.13 -4.39 -35.51
C GLY A 452 1.74 -4.11 -34.93
N GLU A 453 0.80 -4.97 -35.31
CA GLU A 453 -0.61 -4.91 -34.87
C GLU A 453 -0.79 -5.30 -33.40
N GLY A 454 0.20 -5.94 -32.78
CA GLY A 454 0.17 -6.34 -31.38
C GLY A 454 0.69 -5.30 -30.41
N GLY A 455 1.52 -4.35 -30.89
CA GLY A 455 2.23 -3.42 -30.02
C GLY A 455 3.26 -4.11 -29.11
N SER A 456 3.72 -3.41 -28.08
CA SER A 456 4.67 -3.96 -27.10
C SER A 456 4.68 -3.15 -25.80
N ARG A 457 4.43 -3.78 -24.65
CA ARG A 457 4.43 -3.13 -23.31
C ARG A 457 3.68 -1.79 -23.30
N SER A 458 4.41 -0.67 -23.31
CA SER A 458 3.91 0.71 -23.28
C SER A 458 3.60 1.28 -24.68
N ILE A 459 3.83 0.51 -25.73
CA ILE A 459 3.62 0.89 -27.13
C ILE A 459 2.30 0.27 -27.60
N PRO A 460 1.30 1.10 -27.96
CA PRO A 460 0.02 0.61 -28.45
C PRO A 460 0.13 -0.19 -29.76
N PRO A 461 -0.83 -1.10 -30.02
CA PRO A 461 -1.08 -1.64 -31.36
C PRO A 461 -1.06 -0.57 -32.46
N TYR A 462 -0.43 -0.89 -33.59
CA TYR A 462 -0.37 -0.01 -34.77
C TYR A 462 0.35 1.34 -34.58
N ALA A 463 1.07 1.55 -33.47
CA ALA A 463 1.74 2.82 -33.22
C ALA A 463 2.90 3.10 -34.20
N THR A 464 2.96 4.32 -34.72
CA THR A 464 4.14 4.90 -35.36
C THR A 464 5.10 5.41 -34.28
N LEU A 465 6.39 5.13 -34.47
CA LEU A 465 7.44 5.46 -33.50
C LEU A 465 8.31 6.58 -34.06
N ILE A 466 8.64 7.57 -33.23
CA ILE A 466 9.58 8.63 -33.57
C ILE A 466 10.85 8.39 -32.75
N PHE A 467 11.98 8.28 -33.43
CA PHE A 467 13.28 8.12 -32.79
C PHE A 467 14.23 9.22 -33.22
N SER A 468 14.82 9.92 -32.25
CA SER A 468 16.04 10.68 -32.46
C SER A 468 17.22 9.78 -32.09
N VAL A 469 18.12 9.53 -33.05
CA VAL A 469 19.23 8.59 -32.90
C VAL A 469 20.55 9.25 -33.27
N GLU A 470 21.55 9.06 -32.42
CA GLU A 470 22.96 9.38 -32.67
C GLU A 470 23.75 8.07 -32.76
N LEU A 471 24.32 7.80 -33.93
CA LEU A 471 25.19 6.63 -34.12
C LEU A 471 26.59 6.97 -33.63
N ILE A 472 27.04 6.35 -32.55
CA ILE A 472 28.34 6.65 -31.92
C ILE A 472 29.44 5.86 -32.60
N SER A 473 29.29 4.53 -32.68
CA SER A 473 30.27 3.64 -33.29
C SER A 473 29.63 2.42 -33.94
N ILE A 474 30.42 1.78 -34.80
CA ILE A 474 30.17 0.44 -35.35
C ILE A 474 31.27 -0.43 -34.76
N ASP A 475 30.86 -1.45 -34.01
CA ASP A 475 31.77 -2.37 -33.34
C ASP A 475 32.00 -3.57 -34.27
N SER A 476 33.28 -3.92 -34.47
CA SER A 476 33.77 -4.87 -35.49
C SER A 476 33.77 -6.32 -35.06
#